data_AF-A0A1H0D695-F1
#
_entry.id   AF-A0A1H0D695-F1
#
_cell.length_a   1.000
_cell.length_b   1.000
_cell.length_c   1.000
_cell.angle_alpha   90.00
_cell.angle_beta   90.00
_cell.angle_gamma   90.00
#
_symmetry.space_group_name_H-M   'P 1'
#
loop_
_entity.id
_entity.type
_entity.pdbx_description
1 polymer ?
#
loop_
_entity_poly.entity_id
_entity_poly.type
_entity_poly.pdbx_seq_one_letter_code
_entity_poly.pdbx_strand_id
1 'polypeptide(L)'
;MSLLSVYVFSPVPSDWQPVGTGITSGVSGSALTASGGLLIVRDSKKSGENRAALVSFPGARVTPLTWVGPVPVDLEALAAVPGRPDEFVALASSGKGARISLRGNEVHVLREFAVPEVDDDDNYEGFALTVLGGRTVAAWADRGQDERSGRLIAAEVDIDRMTFGPVTSLTIRASYPQRDVRHISDIAITDSGEVLASSASDPGDEGPFDSSLYRSARISAEDGAVALRPIGEHQEIARYGGHKIEAVTCTTAHCDHRVLGTDDEAAGGAIRFD
;
A
#
# COMPACT_ATOMS: atom_id res chain seq x y z
N MET A 1 -6.63 23.51 17.44
CA MET A 1 -5.88 22.63 18.35
C MET A 1 -6.32 21.21 18.07
N SER A 2 -5.53 20.46 17.29
CA SER A 2 -5.83 19.05 16.98
C SER A 2 -5.23 18.19 18.09
N LEU A 3 -6.03 17.32 18.71
CA LEU A 3 -5.51 16.32 19.63
C LEU A 3 -4.74 15.27 18.82
N LEU A 4 -3.41 15.26 18.95
CA LEU A 4 -2.59 14.12 18.56
C LEU A 4 -3.05 12.92 19.39
N SER A 5 -3.75 11.97 18.77
CA SER A 5 -3.88 10.64 19.35
C SER A 5 -2.55 9.94 19.16
N VAL A 6 -1.71 9.99 20.19
CA VAL A 6 -0.52 9.14 20.27
C VAL A 6 -1.01 7.73 20.58
N TYR A 7 -1.05 6.88 19.56
CA TYR A 7 -1.28 5.45 19.77
C TYR A 7 -0.03 4.88 20.42
N VAL A 8 -0.08 4.67 21.73
CA VAL A 8 0.95 3.92 22.46
C VAL A 8 0.68 2.44 22.21
N PHE A 9 1.32 1.88 21.19
CA PHE A 9 1.38 0.43 21.03
C PHE A 9 2.20 -0.14 22.21
N SER A 10 1.67 -1.16 22.88
CA SER A 10 2.51 -2.02 23.74
C SER A 10 3.64 -2.60 22.89
N PRO A 11 4.83 -2.93 23.43
CA PRO A 11 5.94 -3.45 22.63
C PRO A 11 5.49 -4.75 21.95
N VAL A 12 5.13 -4.62 20.68
CA VAL A 12 4.81 -5.75 19.83
C VAL A 12 6.15 -6.40 19.46
N PRO A 13 6.26 -7.74 19.43
CA PRO A 13 7.48 -8.38 18.96
C PRO A 13 7.86 -7.81 17.59
N SER A 14 9.14 -7.47 17.41
CA SER A 14 9.72 -7.06 16.12
C SER A 14 9.81 -8.21 15.11
N ASP A 15 9.32 -9.39 15.47
CA ASP A 15 9.26 -10.57 14.63
C ASP A 15 7.97 -10.58 13.79
N TRP A 16 8.03 -11.29 12.67
CA TRP A 16 6.88 -11.51 11.81
C TRP A 16 5.77 -12.28 12.54
N GLN A 17 4.57 -11.72 12.53
CA GLN A 17 3.36 -12.33 13.08
C GLN A 17 2.49 -12.82 11.93
N PRO A 18 2.19 -14.13 11.86
CA PRO A 18 1.38 -14.68 10.76
C PRO A 18 -0.06 -14.15 10.83
N VAL A 19 -0.59 -13.78 9.67
CA VAL A 19 -1.98 -13.32 9.48
C VAL A 19 -2.79 -14.26 8.57
N GLY A 20 -2.17 -15.35 8.13
CA GLY A 20 -2.84 -16.48 7.53
C GLY A 20 -1.86 -17.34 6.74
N THR A 21 -2.37 -18.41 6.14
CA THR A 21 -1.56 -19.41 5.42
C THR A 21 -2.12 -19.62 4.03
N GLY A 22 -1.24 -19.89 3.07
CA GLY A 22 -1.62 -20.16 1.68
C GLY A 22 -1.90 -18.89 0.87
N ILE A 23 -1.92 -19.08 -0.45
CA ILE A 23 -1.97 -18.02 -1.49
C ILE A 23 -3.16 -17.06 -1.42
N THR A 24 -4.18 -17.35 -0.61
CA THR A 24 -5.34 -16.46 -0.41
C THR A 24 -5.27 -15.70 0.91
N SER A 25 -4.10 -15.69 1.55
CA SER A 25 -3.89 -15.11 2.89
C SER A 25 -2.73 -14.15 3.05
N GLY A 26 -2.16 -13.70 1.94
CA GLY A 26 -1.23 -12.59 1.93
C GLY A 26 -1.85 -11.25 2.35
N VAL A 27 -0.96 -10.27 2.48
CA VAL A 27 -1.25 -8.86 2.74
C VAL A 27 -0.72 -8.06 1.56
N SER A 28 -1.55 -7.93 0.53
CA SER A 28 -1.26 -7.16 -0.69
C SER A 28 -1.55 -5.66 -0.53
N GLY A 29 -1.79 -5.19 0.69
CA GLY A 29 -2.06 -3.79 0.98
C GLY A 29 -2.64 -3.63 2.39
N SER A 30 -2.28 -2.54 3.07
CA SER A 30 -2.74 -2.31 4.44
C SER A 30 -2.90 -0.83 4.79
N ALA A 31 -3.75 -0.53 5.77
CA ALA A 31 -3.94 0.80 6.30
C ALA A 31 -4.42 0.77 7.75
N LEU A 32 -4.02 1.76 8.55
CA LEU A 32 -4.49 1.89 9.94
C LEU A 32 -5.98 2.24 10.00
N THR A 33 -6.70 1.56 10.89
CA THR A 33 -8.09 1.92 11.23
C THR A 33 -8.14 2.97 12.34
N ALA A 34 -9.27 3.65 12.47
CA ALA A 34 -9.48 4.62 13.54
C ALA A 34 -9.48 3.98 14.94
N SER A 35 -9.66 2.66 15.03
CA SER A 35 -9.58 1.91 16.28
C SER A 35 -8.16 1.42 16.62
N GLY A 36 -7.16 1.74 15.80
CA GLY A 36 -5.77 1.31 16.00
C GLY A 36 -5.48 -0.13 15.55
N GLY A 37 -6.35 -0.74 14.74
CA GLY A 37 -6.08 -1.98 14.02
C GLY A 37 -5.52 -1.72 12.63
N LEU A 38 -5.36 -2.77 11.83
CA LEU A 38 -5.06 -2.68 10.40
C LEU A 38 -6.21 -3.26 9.59
N LEU A 39 -6.71 -2.50 8.63
CA LEU A 39 -7.43 -3.07 7.50
C LEU A 39 -6.39 -3.60 6.52
N ILE A 40 -6.55 -4.84 6.07
CA ILE A 40 -5.73 -5.43 5.01
C ILE A 40 -6.61 -5.80 3.83
N VAL A 41 -6.04 -5.73 2.63
CA VAL A 41 -6.62 -6.32 1.40
C VAL A 41 -5.81 -7.54 0.98
N ARG A 42 -6.39 -8.34 0.08
CA ARG A 42 -5.82 -9.59 -0.40
C ARG A 42 -5.88 -9.65 -1.92
N ASP A 43 -4.82 -10.14 -2.54
CA ASP A 43 -4.80 -10.53 -3.95
C ASP A 43 -5.60 -11.84 -4.13
N SER A 44 -6.91 -11.74 -3.97
CA SER A 44 -7.82 -12.84 -4.23
C SER A 44 -8.56 -12.59 -5.54
N LYS A 45 -8.51 -13.58 -6.43
CA LYS A 45 -8.98 -13.48 -7.81
C LYS A 45 -10.33 -14.17 -8.04
N LYS A 46 -10.67 -15.19 -7.24
CA LYS A 46 -11.83 -16.06 -7.47
C LYS A 46 -13.03 -15.66 -6.62
N SER A 47 -14.21 -16.08 -7.06
CA SER A 47 -15.45 -15.91 -6.32
C SER A 47 -15.39 -16.68 -4.99
N GLY A 48 -15.87 -16.06 -3.91
CA GLY A 48 -15.91 -16.66 -2.57
C GLY A 48 -14.64 -16.51 -1.74
N GLU A 49 -13.52 -16.11 -2.34
CA GLU A 49 -12.29 -15.77 -1.60
C GLU A 49 -12.45 -14.43 -0.86
N ASN A 50 -11.87 -14.30 0.33
CA ASN A 50 -11.97 -13.08 1.13
C ASN A 50 -11.13 -11.95 0.52
N ARG A 51 -11.70 -10.74 0.41
CA ARG A 51 -11.01 -9.57 -0.17
C ARG A 51 -10.33 -8.67 0.85
N ALA A 52 -10.83 -8.68 2.09
CA ALA A 52 -10.35 -7.81 3.13
C ALA A 52 -10.56 -8.44 4.51
N ALA A 53 -9.64 -8.15 5.41
CA ALA A 53 -9.72 -8.58 6.80
C ALA A 53 -9.28 -7.44 7.73
N LEU A 54 -9.77 -7.49 8.97
CA LEU A 54 -9.29 -6.64 10.06
C LEU A 54 -8.26 -7.40 10.88
N VAL A 55 -7.08 -6.84 11.07
CA VAL A 55 -6.07 -7.33 12.00
C VAL A 55 -6.10 -6.47 13.26
N SER A 56 -6.32 -7.13 14.39
CA SER A 56 -6.38 -6.50 15.71
C SER A 56 -5.16 -6.84 16.56
N PHE A 57 -4.72 -5.86 17.36
CA PHE A 57 -3.56 -5.96 18.23
C PHE A 57 -3.94 -5.91 19.72
N PRO A 58 -3.15 -6.54 20.61
CA PRO A 58 -1.96 -7.36 20.34
C PRO A 58 -2.29 -8.76 19.77
N GLY A 59 -1.30 -9.39 19.11
CA GLY A 59 -1.38 -10.80 18.68
C GLY A 59 -1.91 -11.04 17.26
N ALA A 60 -1.94 -10.01 16.41
CA ALA A 60 -2.29 -10.09 14.98
C ALA A 60 -3.56 -10.91 14.68
N ARG A 61 -4.64 -10.75 15.47
CA ARG A 61 -5.87 -11.52 15.27
C ARG A 61 -6.60 -11.02 14.04
N VAL A 62 -6.78 -11.91 13.07
CA VAL A 62 -7.41 -11.66 11.78
C VAL A 62 -8.91 -11.97 11.84
N THR A 63 -9.73 -11.03 11.39
CA THR A 63 -11.18 -11.16 11.24
C THR A 63 -11.55 -10.89 9.78
N PRO A 64 -11.94 -11.92 9.00
CA PRO A 64 -12.42 -11.72 7.63
C PRO A 64 -13.62 -10.77 7.60
N LEU A 65 -13.61 -9.83 6.67
CA LEU A 65 -14.69 -8.86 6.48
C LEU A 65 -15.58 -9.25 5.30
N THR A 66 -16.84 -8.86 5.37
CA THR A 66 -17.78 -9.00 4.26
C THR A 66 -17.62 -7.84 3.31
N TRP A 67 -17.44 -8.11 2.02
CA TRP A 67 -17.37 -7.07 1.00
C TRP A 67 -18.76 -6.75 0.46
N VAL A 68 -19.20 -5.50 0.61
CA VAL A 68 -20.54 -5.03 0.23
C VAL A 68 -20.44 -4.05 -0.94
N GLY A 69 -20.76 -4.55 -2.13
CA GLY A 69 -20.67 -3.82 -3.40
C GLY A 69 -20.04 -4.68 -4.49
N PRO A 70 -19.64 -4.07 -5.62
CA PRO A 70 -18.85 -4.73 -6.65
C PRO A 70 -17.59 -5.37 -6.04
N VAL A 71 -17.40 -6.66 -6.30
CA VAL A 71 -16.29 -7.43 -5.74
C VAL A 71 -15.06 -7.21 -6.63
N PRO A 72 -13.97 -6.62 -6.10
CA PRO A 72 -12.75 -6.43 -6.88
C PRO A 72 -12.07 -7.78 -7.12
N VAL A 73 -11.17 -7.78 -8.08
CA VAL A 73 -10.28 -8.89 -8.43
C VAL A 73 -8.88 -8.32 -8.36
N ASP A 74 -7.94 -9.05 -7.75
CA ASP A 74 -6.52 -8.67 -7.79
C ASP A 74 -6.28 -7.35 -7.05
N LEU A 75 -6.72 -7.25 -5.77
CA LEU A 75 -6.45 -6.05 -4.96
C LEU A 75 -4.99 -6.04 -4.51
N GLU A 76 -4.30 -4.94 -4.78
CA GLU A 76 -2.84 -4.82 -4.64
C GLU A 76 -2.40 -3.56 -3.87
N ALA A 77 -3.33 -2.72 -3.43
CA ALA A 77 -2.97 -1.61 -2.55
C ALA A 77 -4.16 -1.11 -1.73
N LEU A 78 -3.85 -0.47 -0.61
CA LEU A 78 -4.82 0.16 0.29
C LEU A 78 -4.24 1.40 0.96
N ALA A 79 -4.98 2.52 0.93
CA ALA A 79 -4.60 3.74 1.64
C ALA A 79 -5.75 4.26 2.50
N ALA A 80 -5.44 4.71 3.72
CA ALA A 80 -6.39 5.47 4.54
C ALA A 80 -6.64 6.85 3.91
N VAL A 81 -7.89 7.32 3.94
CA VAL A 81 -8.24 8.65 3.47
C VAL A 81 -7.94 9.69 4.55
N PRO A 82 -7.03 10.65 4.31
CA PRO A 82 -6.66 11.63 5.33
C PRO A 82 -7.88 12.42 5.86
N GLY A 83 -8.01 12.48 7.19
CA GLY A 83 -9.10 13.19 7.85
C GLY A 83 -10.47 12.51 7.80
N ARG A 84 -10.58 11.29 7.26
CA ARG A 84 -11.83 10.53 7.20
C ARG A 84 -11.66 9.16 7.89
N PRO A 85 -12.01 9.07 9.19
CA PRO A 85 -11.89 7.84 9.97
C PRO A 85 -12.59 6.67 9.27
N ASP A 86 -11.90 5.54 9.17
CA ASP A 86 -12.40 4.29 8.59
C ASP A 86 -12.91 4.39 7.13
N GLU A 87 -12.47 5.41 6.40
CA GLU A 87 -12.54 5.47 4.94
C GLU A 87 -11.18 5.21 4.30
N PHE A 88 -11.19 4.43 3.22
CA PHE A 88 -9.99 3.98 2.54
C PHE A 88 -10.16 4.05 1.03
N VAL A 89 -9.06 3.93 0.31
CA VAL A 89 -9.04 3.69 -1.13
C VAL A 89 -8.28 2.39 -1.38
N ALA A 90 -8.94 1.44 -2.03
CA ALA A 90 -8.34 0.19 -2.47
C ALA A 90 -8.11 0.24 -3.99
N LEU A 91 -6.98 -0.29 -4.44
CA LEU A 91 -6.61 -0.35 -5.86
C LEU A 91 -6.32 -1.80 -6.25
N ALA A 92 -6.77 -2.19 -7.44
CA ALA A 92 -6.42 -3.45 -8.06
C ALA A 92 -5.29 -3.28 -9.08
N SER A 93 -4.59 -4.36 -9.39
CA SER A 93 -3.51 -4.45 -10.40
C SER A 93 -3.82 -3.77 -11.73
N SER A 94 -5.10 -3.81 -12.15
CA SER A 94 -5.60 -3.21 -13.39
C SER A 94 -5.77 -1.69 -13.38
N GLY A 95 -5.46 -1.03 -12.25
CA GLY A 95 -5.67 0.41 -12.07
C GLY A 95 -7.11 0.81 -11.77
N LYS A 96 -8.02 -0.17 -11.65
CA LYS A 96 -9.39 0.03 -11.15
C LYS A 96 -9.39 -0.03 -9.63
N GLY A 97 -10.19 0.81 -8.98
CA GLY A 97 -10.25 0.86 -7.53
C GLY A 97 -11.60 1.32 -7.00
N ALA A 98 -11.69 1.37 -5.68
CA ALA A 98 -12.84 1.92 -4.99
C ALA A 98 -12.44 2.73 -3.75
N ARG A 99 -13.13 3.85 -3.53
CA ARG A 99 -13.25 4.42 -2.18
C ARG A 99 -14.21 3.54 -1.39
N ILE A 100 -13.79 3.12 -0.21
CA ILE A 100 -14.50 2.18 0.66
C ILE A 100 -14.65 2.74 2.07
N SER A 101 -15.66 2.27 2.81
CA SER A 101 -15.75 2.51 4.26
C SER A 101 -15.81 1.19 5.02
N LEU A 102 -15.05 1.09 6.10
CA LEU A 102 -15.18 0.02 7.09
C LEU A 102 -16.34 0.34 8.05
N ARG A 103 -17.28 -0.61 8.21
CA ARG A 103 -18.44 -0.49 9.10
C ARG A 103 -18.64 -1.79 9.86
N GLY A 104 -18.17 -1.83 11.11
CA GLY A 104 -18.19 -3.07 11.89
C GLY A 104 -17.35 -4.16 11.21
N ASN A 105 -17.99 -5.22 10.74
CA ASN A 105 -17.36 -6.34 10.03
C ASN A 105 -17.57 -6.30 8.50
N GLU A 106 -17.98 -5.16 7.95
CA GLU A 106 -18.27 -4.96 6.53
C GLU A 106 -17.37 -3.88 5.92
N VAL A 107 -16.96 -4.10 4.67
CA VAL A 107 -16.33 -3.09 3.80
C VAL A 107 -17.34 -2.70 2.74
N HIS A 108 -17.78 -1.44 2.73
CA HIS A 108 -18.74 -0.94 1.74
C HIS A 108 -18.05 -0.16 0.64
N VAL A 109 -18.33 -0.50 -0.61
CA VAL A 109 -17.95 0.31 -1.76
C VAL A 109 -18.77 1.59 -1.77
N LEU A 110 -18.09 2.74 -1.72
CA LEU A 110 -18.70 4.06 -1.78
C LEU A 110 -18.69 4.64 -3.19
N ARG A 111 -17.57 4.44 -3.91
CA ARG A 111 -17.39 4.93 -5.28
C ARG A 111 -16.28 4.16 -5.98
N GLU A 112 -16.56 3.61 -7.14
CA GLU A 112 -15.56 3.03 -8.05
C GLU A 112 -14.85 4.12 -8.87
N PHE A 113 -13.60 3.86 -9.24
CA PHE A 113 -12.79 4.73 -10.10
C PHE A 113 -11.77 3.92 -10.90
N ALA A 114 -11.09 4.59 -11.83
CA ALA A 114 -9.85 4.12 -12.42
C ALA A 114 -8.80 5.23 -12.30
N VAL A 115 -7.55 4.86 -12.04
CA VAL A 115 -6.45 5.82 -12.09
C VAL A 115 -6.23 6.29 -13.54
N PRO A 116 -5.77 7.52 -13.77
CA PRO A 116 -5.42 7.98 -15.10
C PRO A 116 -4.09 7.37 -15.60
N GLU A 117 -3.88 7.43 -16.92
CA GLU A 117 -2.68 6.93 -17.61
C GLU A 117 -2.37 5.44 -17.40
N VAL A 118 -3.42 4.61 -17.41
CA VAL A 118 -3.31 3.14 -17.43
C VAL A 118 -2.80 2.68 -18.80
N ASP A 119 -1.67 1.98 -18.79
CA ASP A 119 -1.19 1.18 -19.91
C ASP A 119 -1.66 -0.28 -19.75
N ASP A 120 -1.83 -1.01 -20.86
CA ASP A 120 -2.26 -2.41 -20.84
C ASP A 120 -1.17 -3.32 -20.22
N ASP A 121 0.08 -2.88 -20.24
CA ASP A 121 1.23 -3.59 -19.65
C ASP A 121 1.50 -3.19 -18.17
N ASP A 122 0.76 -2.23 -17.62
CA ASP A 122 0.91 -1.80 -16.22
C ASP A 122 0.33 -2.85 -15.27
N ASN A 123 1.04 -3.08 -14.15
CA ASN A 123 0.55 -3.86 -13.04
C ASN A 123 0.76 -3.08 -11.74
N TYR A 124 -0.33 -2.50 -11.22
CA TYR A 124 -0.30 -1.57 -10.11
C TYR A 124 -0.24 -2.28 -8.75
N GLU A 125 0.84 -2.06 -8.00
CA GLU A 125 1.07 -2.67 -6.68
C GLU A 125 1.21 -1.65 -5.55
N GLY A 126 1.02 -0.37 -5.84
CA GLY A 126 1.13 0.67 -4.82
C GLY A 126 0.09 1.75 -4.98
N PHE A 127 -0.49 2.20 -3.86
CA PHE A 127 -1.37 3.35 -3.80
C PHE A 127 -1.26 4.04 -2.43
N ALA A 128 -1.05 5.35 -2.43
CA ALA A 128 -0.95 6.12 -1.19
C ALA A 128 -1.62 7.50 -1.32
N LEU A 129 -2.09 8.01 -0.19
CA LEU A 129 -2.71 9.33 -0.06
C LEU A 129 -1.96 10.16 0.97
N THR A 130 -1.84 11.46 0.70
CA THR A 130 -1.32 12.44 1.67
C THR A 130 -2.01 13.79 1.50
N VAL A 131 -1.82 14.70 2.46
CA VAL A 131 -2.25 16.09 2.35
C VAL A 131 -1.04 17.00 2.30
N LEU A 132 -0.83 17.68 1.17
CA LEU A 132 0.28 18.59 0.95
C LEU A 132 -0.26 19.97 0.57
N GLY A 133 0.15 21.01 1.28
CA GLY A 133 -0.33 22.38 1.02
C GLY A 133 -1.85 22.53 1.13
N GLY A 134 -2.52 21.70 1.95
CA GLY A 134 -3.98 21.68 2.10
C GLY A 134 -4.74 20.95 0.98
N ARG A 135 -4.04 20.27 0.07
CA ARG A 135 -4.61 19.49 -1.04
C ARG A 135 -4.39 18.01 -0.81
N THR A 136 -5.37 17.18 -1.17
CA THR A 136 -5.18 15.73 -1.16
C THR A 136 -4.46 15.30 -2.42
N VAL A 137 -3.34 14.61 -2.25
CA VAL A 137 -2.53 14.07 -3.35
C VAL A 137 -2.59 12.55 -3.27
N ALA A 138 -2.84 11.92 -4.41
CA ALA A 138 -2.70 10.49 -4.60
C ALA A 138 -1.40 10.19 -5.34
N ALA A 139 -0.74 9.12 -4.96
CA ALA A 139 0.25 8.46 -5.79
C ALA A 139 -0.12 6.99 -5.98
N TRP A 140 0.23 6.46 -7.14
CA TRP A 140 0.06 5.06 -7.47
C TRP A 140 1.24 4.58 -8.30
N ALA A 141 1.51 3.29 -8.28
CA ALA A 141 2.73 2.75 -8.86
C ALA A 141 2.48 1.47 -9.63
N ASP A 142 2.89 1.46 -10.90
CA ASP A 142 3.16 0.22 -11.62
C ASP A 142 4.47 -0.37 -11.08
N ARG A 143 4.46 -1.70 -10.88
CA ARG A 143 5.53 -2.42 -10.20
C ARG A 143 6.86 -2.41 -10.94
N GLY A 144 6.81 -2.41 -12.27
CA GLY A 144 7.95 -2.78 -13.09
C GLY A 144 8.40 -4.22 -12.85
N GLN A 145 9.18 -4.78 -13.76
CA GLN A 145 9.70 -6.12 -13.60
C GLN A 145 11.06 -6.26 -14.30
N ASP A 146 12.04 -6.80 -13.57
CA ASP A 146 13.38 -7.13 -14.06
C ASP A 146 14.10 -5.94 -14.74
N GLU A 147 14.13 -5.91 -16.08
CA GLU A 147 14.73 -4.81 -16.82
C GLU A 147 13.82 -3.57 -16.91
N ARG A 148 12.49 -3.76 -16.80
CA ARG A 148 11.46 -2.72 -16.90
C ARG A 148 11.32 -2.02 -15.55
N SER A 149 11.85 -0.80 -15.44
CA SER A 149 11.68 0.05 -14.25
C SER A 149 10.21 0.18 -13.84
N GLY A 150 9.94 0.27 -12.54
CA GLY A 150 8.63 0.63 -12.03
C GLY A 150 8.31 2.09 -12.33
N ARG A 151 7.03 2.44 -12.28
CA ARG A 151 6.56 3.79 -12.63
C ARG A 151 5.71 4.34 -11.49
N LEU A 152 6.22 5.35 -10.80
CA LEU A 152 5.50 6.10 -9.77
C LEU A 152 4.79 7.28 -10.43
N ILE A 153 3.49 7.40 -10.20
CA ILE A 153 2.62 8.43 -10.76
C ILE A 153 1.94 9.16 -9.60
N ALA A 154 1.75 10.48 -9.72
CA ALA A 154 1.05 11.26 -8.71
C ALA A 154 0.18 12.37 -9.32
N ALA A 155 -0.92 12.68 -8.64
CA ALA A 155 -1.84 13.75 -9.00
C ALA A 155 -2.61 14.27 -7.78
N GLU A 156 -3.10 15.51 -7.85
CA GLU A 156 -4.14 15.97 -6.93
C GLU A 156 -5.43 15.16 -7.18
N VAL A 157 -6.15 14.83 -6.10
CA VAL A 157 -7.38 14.04 -6.18
C VAL A 157 -8.52 14.72 -5.42
N ASP A 158 -9.68 14.82 -6.07
CA ASP A 158 -10.95 15.09 -5.39
C ASP A 158 -11.47 13.75 -4.85
N ILE A 159 -11.29 13.52 -3.54
CA ILE A 159 -11.64 12.25 -2.87
C ILE A 159 -13.13 11.91 -2.95
N ASP A 160 -14.02 12.91 -2.97
CA ASP A 160 -15.46 12.66 -3.00
C ASP A 160 -15.92 12.17 -4.37
N ARG A 161 -15.28 12.71 -5.41
CA ARG A 161 -15.56 12.36 -6.81
C ARG A 161 -14.65 11.26 -7.35
N MET A 162 -13.55 10.96 -6.68
CA MET A 162 -12.44 10.14 -7.17
C MET A 162 -12.00 10.56 -8.58
N THR A 163 -11.85 11.88 -8.77
CA THR A 163 -11.36 12.47 -10.02
C THR A 163 -9.96 13.03 -9.80
N PHE A 164 -9.07 12.76 -10.74
CA PHE A 164 -7.66 13.10 -10.68
C PHE A 164 -7.37 14.33 -11.56
N GLY A 165 -6.52 15.22 -11.05
CA GLY A 165 -5.96 16.32 -11.82
C GLY A 165 -4.90 15.87 -12.83
N PRO A 166 -4.15 16.81 -13.41
CA PRO A 166 -2.98 16.50 -14.23
C PRO A 166 -1.99 15.63 -13.46
N VAL A 167 -1.44 14.63 -14.15
CA VAL A 167 -0.51 13.68 -13.54
C VAL A 167 0.94 14.07 -13.80
N THR A 168 1.82 13.61 -12.93
CA THR A 168 3.27 13.59 -13.11
C THR A 168 3.78 12.18 -12.81
N SER A 169 4.89 11.77 -13.42
CA SER A 169 5.44 10.44 -13.21
C SER A 169 6.95 10.42 -13.17
N LEU A 170 7.50 9.41 -12.49
CA LEU A 170 8.93 9.13 -12.36
C LEU A 170 9.14 7.62 -12.50
N THR A 171 10.23 7.20 -13.14
CA THR A 171 10.65 5.80 -13.14
C THR A 171 11.51 5.50 -11.92
N ILE A 172 11.29 4.33 -11.32
CA ILE A 172 12.01 3.85 -10.14
C ILE A 172 12.65 2.51 -10.48
N ARG A 173 13.92 2.35 -10.09
CA ARG A 173 14.62 1.08 -10.19
C ARG A 173 15.23 0.73 -8.85
N ALA A 174 14.74 -0.35 -8.26
CA ALA A 174 15.31 -0.89 -7.03
C ALA A 174 16.71 -1.45 -7.29
N SER A 175 17.61 -1.29 -6.31
CA SER A 175 18.97 -1.84 -6.36
C SER A 175 19.05 -3.27 -5.82
N TYR A 176 18.03 -3.69 -5.08
CA TYR A 176 17.82 -5.02 -4.55
C TYR A 176 16.31 -5.33 -4.54
N PRO A 177 15.90 -6.59 -4.74
CA PRO A 177 16.71 -7.71 -5.20
C PRO A 177 17.17 -7.53 -6.66
N GLN A 178 18.11 -8.38 -7.10
CA GLN A 178 18.77 -8.25 -8.42
C GLN A 178 18.17 -9.13 -9.52
N ARG A 179 17.25 -10.02 -9.18
CA ARG A 179 16.59 -10.97 -10.09
C ARG A 179 15.14 -11.13 -9.68
N ASP A 180 14.31 -11.47 -10.65
CA ASP A 180 12.88 -11.70 -10.46
C ASP A 180 12.24 -10.48 -9.77
N VAL A 181 12.77 -9.28 -10.07
CA VAL A 181 12.56 -8.11 -9.23
C VAL A 181 11.28 -7.39 -9.64
N ARG A 182 10.41 -7.15 -8.67
CA ARG A 182 9.39 -6.11 -8.69
C ARG A 182 10.02 -4.85 -8.09
N HIS A 183 10.16 -3.79 -8.89
CA HIS A 183 10.88 -2.58 -8.45
C HIS A 183 10.09 -1.75 -7.45
N ILE A 184 8.77 -1.81 -7.55
CA ILE A 184 7.83 -1.25 -6.58
C ILE A 184 6.84 -2.36 -6.24
N SER A 185 6.77 -2.76 -4.99
CA SER A 185 5.85 -3.80 -4.50
C SER A 185 4.78 -3.24 -3.55
N ASP A 186 5.00 -2.02 -3.02
CA ASP A 186 4.02 -1.11 -2.42
C ASP A 186 4.68 0.27 -2.21
N ILE A 187 3.88 1.30 -1.93
CA ILE A 187 4.34 2.65 -1.60
C ILE A 187 3.65 3.21 -0.36
N ALA A 188 4.39 4.05 0.37
CA ALA A 188 3.82 4.89 1.44
C ALA A 188 4.30 6.33 1.29
N ILE A 189 3.51 7.29 1.77
CA ILE A 189 3.86 8.72 1.70
C ILE A 189 3.82 9.32 3.11
N THR A 190 4.89 10.00 3.48
CA THR A 190 4.95 10.79 4.73
C THR A 190 4.11 12.07 4.62
N ASP A 191 3.80 12.70 5.75
CA ASP A 191 3.14 14.02 5.77
C ASP A 191 3.99 15.11 5.10
N SER A 192 5.30 14.87 4.93
CA SER A 192 6.22 15.78 4.22
C SER A 192 6.32 15.52 2.71
N GLY A 193 5.57 14.54 2.21
CA GLY A 193 5.56 14.14 0.80
C GLY A 193 6.70 13.22 0.38
N GLU A 194 7.56 12.78 1.30
CA GLU A 194 8.53 11.73 0.99
C GLU A 194 7.83 10.40 0.72
N VAL A 195 8.22 9.73 -0.36
CA VAL A 195 7.69 8.44 -0.80
C VAL A 195 8.67 7.34 -0.42
N LEU A 196 8.17 6.38 0.34
CA LEU A 196 8.83 5.10 0.56
C LEU A 196 8.29 4.10 -0.45
N ALA A 197 9.14 3.22 -0.96
CA ALA A 197 8.71 2.11 -1.81
C ALA A 197 9.39 0.82 -1.36
N SER A 198 8.64 -0.27 -1.26
CA SER A 198 9.23 -1.60 -1.16
C SER A 198 9.57 -2.12 -2.56
N SER A 199 10.58 -2.97 -2.65
CA SER A 199 10.82 -3.88 -3.77
C SER A 199 10.73 -5.31 -3.25
N ALA A 200 10.50 -6.26 -4.16
CA ALA A 200 10.46 -7.67 -3.83
C ALA A 200 11.04 -8.52 -4.96
N SER A 201 11.58 -9.70 -4.64
CA SER A 201 11.85 -10.75 -5.63
C SER A 201 10.64 -11.65 -5.67
N ASP A 202 10.25 -12.06 -6.86
CA ASP A 202 9.13 -12.96 -7.08
C ASP A 202 9.45 -13.96 -8.21
N PRO A 203 10.14 -15.07 -7.86
CA PRO A 203 10.42 -16.15 -8.79
C PRO A 203 9.21 -17.10 -8.99
N GLY A 204 8.04 -16.78 -8.41
CA GLY A 204 6.83 -17.60 -8.38
C GLY A 204 6.40 -18.02 -6.97
N ASP A 205 5.32 -18.81 -6.90
CA ASP A 205 4.50 -19.07 -5.71
C ASP A 205 5.24 -19.68 -4.48
N GLU A 206 6.44 -20.22 -4.66
CA GLU A 206 7.22 -20.89 -3.60
C GLU A 206 8.46 -20.09 -3.16
N GLY A 207 8.71 -18.94 -3.79
CA GLY A 207 9.88 -18.11 -3.51
C GLY A 207 11.22 -18.77 -3.90
N PRO A 208 12.33 -18.42 -3.23
CA PRO A 208 12.41 -17.53 -2.07
C PRO A 208 12.07 -16.07 -2.43
N PHE A 209 11.48 -15.38 -1.47
CA PHE A 209 11.21 -13.94 -1.57
C PHE A 209 12.25 -13.17 -0.77
N ASP A 210 12.66 -12.01 -1.27
CA ASP A 210 13.51 -11.07 -0.58
C ASP A 210 13.03 -9.65 -0.92
N SER A 211 13.01 -8.78 0.06
CA SER A 211 12.51 -7.41 -0.11
C SER A 211 13.48 -6.37 0.43
N SER A 212 13.33 -5.15 -0.07
CA SER A 212 13.99 -3.97 0.50
C SER A 212 13.06 -2.78 0.51
N LEU A 213 13.28 -1.86 1.44
CA LEU A 213 12.51 -0.63 1.58
C LEU A 213 13.42 0.57 1.30
N TYR A 214 12.95 1.51 0.49
CA TYR A 214 13.74 2.65 0.02
C TYR A 214 13.04 3.97 0.27
N ARG A 215 13.83 5.05 0.42
CA ARG A 215 13.37 6.42 0.16
C ARG A 215 13.52 6.71 -1.33
N SER A 216 12.40 6.77 -2.05
CA SER A 216 12.40 6.70 -3.51
C SER A 216 12.21 8.05 -4.18
N ALA A 217 11.31 8.88 -3.66
CA ALA A 217 10.94 10.15 -4.26
C ALA A 217 10.41 11.14 -3.23
N ARG A 218 10.21 12.38 -3.66
CA ARG A 218 9.47 13.41 -2.94
C ARG A 218 8.39 13.99 -3.83
N ILE A 219 7.17 14.04 -3.30
CA ILE A 219 6.02 14.74 -3.82
C ILE A 219 5.97 16.13 -3.19
N SER A 220 5.71 17.14 -4.01
CA SER A 220 5.37 18.49 -3.56
C SER A 220 4.11 18.97 -4.26
N ALA A 221 3.30 19.78 -3.59
CA ALA A 221 2.13 20.44 -4.15
C ALA A 221 2.25 21.95 -3.92
N GLU A 222 2.69 22.68 -4.94
CA GLU A 222 2.89 24.14 -4.93
C GLU A 222 2.22 24.75 -6.17
N ASP A 223 1.67 25.96 -6.03
CA ASP A 223 1.07 26.73 -7.14
C ASP A 223 0.03 26.00 -8.00
N GLY A 224 -0.67 25.02 -7.41
CA GLY A 224 -1.70 24.23 -8.10
C GLY A 224 -1.16 23.11 -8.97
N ALA A 225 0.12 22.74 -8.84
CA ALA A 225 0.73 21.61 -9.52
C ALA A 225 1.32 20.60 -8.53
N VAL A 226 1.11 19.32 -8.81
CA VAL A 226 1.84 18.23 -8.16
C VAL A 226 3.13 17.98 -8.92
N ALA A 227 4.24 17.87 -8.21
CA ALA A 227 5.54 17.53 -8.78
C ALA A 227 6.13 16.31 -8.07
N LEU A 228 6.74 15.42 -8.86
CA LEU A 228 7.53 14.29 -8.38
C LEU A 228 9.02 14.57 -8.63
N ARG A 229 9.84 14.35 -7.60
CA ARG A 229 11.30 14.45 -7.69
C ARG A 229 11.95 13.19 -7.13
N PRO A 230 12.93 12.59 -7.82
CA PRO A 230 13.66 11.45 -7.27
C PRO A 230 14.45 11.88 -6.02
N ILE A 231 14.55 10.97 -5.06
CA ILE A 231 15.60 11.04 -4.04
C ILE A 231 16.80 10.31 -4.64
N GLY A 232 17.95 10.99 -4.71
CA GLY A 232 19.17 10.43 -5.33
C GLY A 232 19.57 9.08 -4.72
N GLU A 233 20.29 8.26 -5.49
CA GLU A 233 20.74 6.88 -5.15
C GLU A 233 19.75 6.00 -4.35
N HIS A 234 18.43 6.25 -4.40
CA HIS A 234 17.36 5.51 -3.68
C HIS A 234 17.84 4.95 -2.34
N GLN A 235 17.87 5.80 -1.31
CA GLN A 235 18.46 5.44 -0.02
C GLN A 235 17.74 4.22 0.60
N GLU A 236 18.44 3.09 0.63
CA GLU A 236 17.95 1.86 1.27
C GLU A 236 17.79 2.08 2.77
N ILE A 237 16.59 1.79 3.28
CA ILE A 237 16.23 1.86 4.68
C ILE A 237 16.57 0.54 5.36
N ALA A 238 16.12 -0.58 4.79
CA ALA A 238 16.30 -1.92 5.35
C ALA A 238 16.04 -3.01 4.31
N ARG A 239 16.61 -4.20 4.53
CA ARG A 239 16.33 -5.43 3.77
C ARG A 239 15.64 -6.47 4.64
N TYR A 240 14.82 -7.28 4.00
CA TYR A 240 14.00 -8.30 4.64
C TYR A 240 14.15 -9.59 3.86
N GLY A 241 14.90 -10.53 4.44
CA GLY A 241 15.13 -11.82 3.82
C GLY A 241 13.97 -12.77 4.04
N GLY A 242 13.64 -13.57 3.02
CA GLY A 242 12.60 -14.59 3.10
C GLY A 242 11.15 -14.08 3.05
N HIS A 243 10.95 -12.81 2.70
CA HIS A 243 9.63 -12.17 2.67
C HIS A 243 9.43 -11.25 1.47
N LYS A 244 8.22 -11.27 0.91
CA LYS A 244 7.71 -10.42 -0.17
C LYS A 244 6.86 -9.29 0.44
N ILE A 245 7.44 -8.10 0.60
CA ILE A 245 6.75 -6.96 1.22
C ILE A 245 5.86 -6.26 0.20
N GLU A 246 4.56 -6.50 0.32
CA GLU A 246 3.50 -5.90 -0.52
C GLU A 246 2.61 -4.92 0.24
N ALA A 247 3.00 -4.55 1.46
CA ALA A 247 2.27 -3.56 2.24
C ALA A 247 3.18 -2.77 3.18
N VAL A 248 3.12 -1.45 3.11
CA VAL A 248 3.87 -0.50 3.92
C VAL A 248 2.92 0.54 4.51
N THR A 249 2.59 0.39 5.79
CA THR A 249 1.73 1.34 6.52
C THR A 249 2.56 2.22 7.45
N CYS A 250 2.64 3.51 7.17
CA CYS A 250 3.21 4.48 8.12
C CYS A 250 2.29 4.63 9.35
N THR A 251 2.87 4.48 10.55
CA THR A 251 2.14 4.68 11.82
C THR A 251 2.43 6.04 12.46
N THR A 252 3.40 6.77 11.92
CA THR A 252 3.73 8.15 12.30
C THR A 252 3.83 9.05 11.08
N ALA A 253 3.72 10.35 11.28
CA ALA A 253 3.78 11.38 10.23
C ALA A 253 5.06 11.29 9.36
N HIS A 254 6.18 10.89 9.96
CA HIS A 254 7.48 10.75 9.29
C HIS A 254 7.79 9.31 8.85
N CYS A 255 6.89 8.37 9.12
CA CYS A 255 7.07 6.95 8.86
C CYS A 255 8.30 6.33 9.55
N ASP A 256 8.78 6.95 10.63
CA ASP A 256 9.86 6.40 11.47
C ASP A 256 9.44 5.10 12.19
N HIS A 257 8.12 4.91 12.35
CA HIS A 257 7.51 3.66 12.76
C HIS A 257 6.49 3.25 11.71
N ARG A 258 6.53 1.97 11.33
CA ARG A 258 5.68 1.43 10.26
C ARG A 258 5.26 0.00 10.56
N VAL A 259 4.22 -0.44 9.89
CA VAL A 259 3.86 -1.85 9.79
C VAL A 259 4.10 -2.31 8.37
N LEU A 260 4.80 -3.43 8.24
CA LEU A 260 5.01 -4.12 6.98
C LEU A 260 4.07 -5.32 6.92
N GLY A 261 3.50 -5.59 5.75
CA GLY A 261 2.74 -6.80 5.45
C GLY A 261 3.36 -7.57 4.29
N THR A 262 3.20 -8.89 4.30
CA THR A 262 3.74 -9.78 3.28
C THR A 262 2.66 -10.55 2.56
N ASP A 263 2.90 -10.82 1.28
CA ASP A 263 2.23 -11.87 0.52
C ASP A 263 3.28 -12.87 0.06
N ASP A 264 3.63 -13.80 0.93
CA ASP A 264 4.61 -14.85 0.65
C ASP A 264 3.98 -16.03 -0.09
N GLU A 265 2.96 -15.75 -0.93
CA GLU A 265 2.31 -16.67 -1.84
C GLU A 265 1.83 -17.95 -1.13
N ALA A 266 2.36 -19.12 -1.46
CA ALA A 266 1.98 -20.40 -0.84
C ALA A 266 2.19 -20.42 0.68
N ALA A 267 3.11 -19.60 1.23
CA ALA A 267 3.32 -19.49 2.67
C ALA A 267 2.26 -18.63 3.38
N GLY A 268 1.51 -17.80 2.65
CA GLY A 268 0.51 -16.87 3.17
C GLY A 268 1.11 -15.52 3.56
N GLY A 269 0.55 -14.86 4.56
CA GLY A 269 0.92 -13.50 4.92
C GLY A 269 1.36 -13.37 6.37
N ALA A 270 2.25 -12.42 6.61
CA ALA A 270 2.66 -12.00 7.93
C ALA A 270 2.69 -10.46 8.03
N ILE A 271 2.74 -9.96 9.25
CA ILE A 271 2.96 -8.54 9.53
C ILE A 271 4.09 -8.34 10.53
N ARG A 272 4.77 -7.20 10.45
CA ARG A 272 5.84 -6.82 11.36
C ARG A 272 5.81 -5.33 11.64
N PHE A 273 6.02 -4.97 12.91
CA PHE A 273 6.29 -3.59 13.29
C PHE A 273 7.78 -3.31 13.11
N ASP A 274 8.10 -2.23 12.42
CA ASP A 274 9.47 -1.79 12.09
C ASP A 274 9.72 -0.34 12.52
#